data_AF-A0A429GWY5-F1
#
_entry.id   AF-A0A429GWY5-F1
#
_cell.length_a   1.000
_cell.length_b   1.000
_cell.length_c   1.000
_cell.angle_alpha   90.00
_cell.angle_beta   90.00
_cell.angle_gamma   90.00
#
_symmetry.space_group_name_H-M   'P 1'
#
loop_
_entity.id
_entity.type
_entity.pdbx_description
1 polymer ?
#
loop_
_entity_poly.entity_id
_entity_poly.type
_entity_poly.pdbx_seq_one_letter_code
_entity_poly.pdbx_strand_id
1 'polypeptide(L)'
;MTVPYRTDEKVILERIVRRALLEMIDAYIQVATGKFPYDLTIEERVRMVFGGFLASDYYMIDDKLIFLSVPDNIPKYITMKEFASIIGGSYVEGYNYVYVPFNSFIAFMKRDYETIKGAIRK
;
A
#
# COMPACT_ATOMS: atom_id res chain seq x y z
N MET A 1 -15.99 19.37 6.55
CA MET A 1 -15.93 18.68 7.86
C MET A 1 -15.70 17.20 7.61
N THR A 2 -14.52 16.68 7.90
CA THR A 2 -14.25 15.23 7.89
C THR A 2 -14.76 14.63 9.19
N VAL A 3 -15.78 13.78 9.10
CA VAL A 3 -16.31 13.03 10.25
C VAL A 3 -15.21 12.05 10.70
N PRO A 4 -14.79 12.04 11.97
CA PRO A 4 -13.83 11.05 12.44
C PRO A 4 -14.47 9.66 12.35
N TYR A 5 -13.82 8.75 11.61
CA TYR A 5 -14.22 7.35 11.54
C TYR A 5 -14.31 6.76 12.96
N ARG A 6 -15.37 6.00 13.25
CA ARG A 6 -15.40 5.18 14.47
C ARG A 6 -14.24 4.19 14.44
N THR A 7 -13.69 3.84 15.61
CA THR A 7 -12.52 2.95 15.73
C THR A 7 -12.65 1.67 14.89
N ASP A 8 -13.86 1.13 14.79
CA ASP A 8 -14.14 -0.09 14.02
C ASP A 8 -14.13 0.14 12.49
N GLU A 9 -14.66 1.28 12.03
CA GLU A 9 -14.66 1.67 10.61
C GLU A 9 -13.24 1.91 10.10
N LYS A 10 -12.42 2.56 10.93
CA LYS A 10 -11.01 2.79 10.62
C LYS A 10 -10.24 1.47 10.46
N VAL A 11 -10.48 0.49 11.35
CA VAL A 11 -9.85 -0.83 11.27
C VAL A 11 -10.27 -1.58 10.00
N ILE A 12 -11.55 -1.51 9.63
CA ILE A 12 -12.05 -2.10 8.37
C ILE A 12 -11.37 -1.44 7.17
N LEU A 13 -11.27 -0.12 7.17
CA LEU A 13 -10.64 0.64 6.08
C LEU A 13 -9.14 0.33 5.96
N GLU A 14 -8.42 0.28 7.08
CA GLU A 14 -7.01 -0.14 7.11
C GLU A 14 -6.81 -1.54 6.52
N ARG A 15 -7.73 -2.48 6.81
CA ARG A 15 -7.70 -3.83 6.23
C ARG A 15 -7.96 -3.85 4.74
N ILE A 16 -8.95 -3.09 4.26
CA ILE A 16 -9.25 -2.95 2.83
C ILE A 16 -8.04 -2.37 2.09
N VAL A 17 -7.48 -1.27 2.59
CA VAL A 17 -6.31 -0.61 1.99
C VAL A 17 -5.10 -1.53 1.95
N ARG A 18 -4.81 -2.22 3.05
CA ARG A 18 -3.71 -3.18 3.13
C ARG A 18 -3.87 -4.34 2.15
N ARG A 19 -5.08 -4.89 2.02
CA ARG A 19 -5.37 -5.95 1.06
C ARG A 19 -5.19 -5.46 -0.38
N ALA A 20 -5.74 -4.30 -0.71
CA ALA A 20 -5.60 -3.69 -2.03
C ALA A 20 -4.12 -3.44 -2.40
N LEU A 21 -3.32 -2.92 -1.46
CA LEU A 21 -1.89 -2.71 -1.65
C LEU A 21 -1.13 -4.03 -1.84
N LEU A 22 -1.47 -5.08 -1.08
CA LEU A 22 -0.84 -6.37 -1.23
C LEU A 22 -1.18 -7.01 -2.59
N GLU A 23 -2.45 -6.97 -3.00
CA GLU A 23 -2.89 -7.46 -4.30
C GLU A 23 -2.21 -6.70 -5.45
N MET A 24 -2.09 -5.38 -5.33
CA MET A 24 -1.33 -4.55 -6.27
C MET A 24 0.13 -5.00 -6.35
N ILE A 25 0.82 -5.12 -5.21
CA ILE A 25 2.23 -5.53 -5.15
C ILE A 25 2.43 -6.91 -5.78
N ASP A 26 1.59 -7.89 -5.41
CA ASP A 26 1.69 -9.25 -5.93
C ASP A 26 1.41 -9.30 -7.44
N ALA A 27 0.43 -8.53 -7.93
CA ALA A 27 0.12 -8.40 -9.35
C ALA A 27 1.30 -7.80 -10.13
N TYR A 28 1.92 -6.73 -9.62
CA TYR A 28 3.11 -6.14 -10.25
C TYR A 28 4.26 -7.14 -10.33
N ILE A 29 4.54 -7.89 -9.25
CA ILE A 29 5.61 -8.90 -9.27
C ILE A 29 5.29 -10.02 -10.25
N GLN A 30 4.03 -10.46 -10.32
CA GLN A 30 3.62 -11.49 -11.26
C GLN A 30 3.78 -11.04 -12.71
N VAL A 31 3.38 -9.81 -13.05
CA VAL A 31 3.58 -9.23 -14.39
C VAL A 31 5.07 -9.09 -14.71
N ALA A 32 5.85 -8.62 -13.74
CA ALA A 32 7.29 -8.41 -13.85
C ALA A 32 8.11 -9.70 -14.06
N THR A 33 7.76 -10.77 -13.33
CA THR A 33 8.62 -11.95 -13.18
C THR A 33 8.00 -13.23 -13.75
N GLY A 34 6.72 -13.20 -14.11
CA GLY A 34 5.95 -14.37 -14.53
C GLY A 34 5.64 -15.37 -13.41
N LYS A 35 5.92 -15.03 -12.14
CA LYS A 35 5.74 -15.92 -10.98
C LYS A 35 5.03 -15.21 -9.83
N PHE A 36 4.26 -15.97 -9.05
CA PHE A 36 3.73 -15.46 -7.78
C PHE A 36 4.84 -15.41 -6.70
N PRO A 37 4.95 -14.32 -5.93
CA PRO A 37 6.05 -14.12 -4.98
C PRO A 37 5.87 -14.85 -3.64
N TYR A 38 5.49 -16.13 -3.64
CA TYR A 38 5.13 -16.85 -2.41
C TYR A 38 6.28 -17.04 -1.42
N ASP A 39 7.50 -17.06 -1.93
CA ASP A 39 8.78 -17.21 -1.23
C ASP A 39 9.33 -15.89 -0.68
N LEU A 40 8.88 -14.74 -1.21
CA LEU A 40 9.33 -13.43 -0.79
C LEU A 40 8.63 -12.93 0.48
N THR A 41 9.41 -12.34 1.37
CA THR A 41 8.92 -11.52 2.49
C THR A 41 8.20 -10.28 1.97
N ILE A 42 7.32 -9.68 2.80
CA ILE A 42 6.64 -8.44 2.42
C ILE A 42 7.62 -7.29 2.14
N GLU A 43 8.75 -7.26 2.84
CA GLU A 43 9.81 -6.26 2.63
C GLU A 43 10.45 -6.41 1.26
N GLU A 44 10.79 -7.63 0.85
CA GLU A 44 11.34 -7.92 -0.48
C GLU A 44 10.32 -7.58 -1.57
N ARG A 45 9.06 -7.96 -1.39
CA ARG A 45 7.99 -7.64 -2.35
C ARG A 45 7.84 -6.13 -2.56
N VAL A 46 7.80 -5.36 -1.48
CA VAL A 46 7.70 -3.90 -1.56
C VAL A 46 8.96 -3.32 -2.22
N ARG A 47 10.16 -3.76 -1.84
CA ARG A 47 11.39 -3.27 -2.49
C ARG A 47 11.45 -3.60 -3.98
N MET A 48 10.94 -4.76 -4.40
CA MET A 48 10.88 -5.11 -5.82
C MET A 48 9.94 -4.18 -6.59
N VAL A 49 8.72 -3.97 -6.10
CA VAL A 49 7.72 -3.16 -6.79
C VAL A 49 8.11 -1.69 -6.80
N PHE A 50 8.49 -1.13 -5.65
CA PHE A 50 8.76 0.30 -5.56
C PHE A 50 10.21 0.67 -5.89
N GLY A 51 11.14 -0.27 -5.85
CA GLY A 51 12.57 -0.02 -6.12
C GLY A 51 13.07 -0.46 -7.49
N GLY A 52 12.39 -1.39 -8.16
CA GLY A 52 12.86 -1.98 -9.44
C GLY A 52 11.93 -1.78 -10.61
N PHE A 53 10.62 -1.62 -10.36
CA PHE A 53 9.65 -1.35 -11.39
C PHE A 53 9.23 0.11 -11.29
N LEU A 54 9.49 0.89 -12.34
CA LEU A 54 8.82 2.17 -12.54
C LEU A 54 7.32 1.89 -12.75
N ALA A 55 6.60 1.53 -11.69
CA ALA A 55 5.17 1.80 -11.66
C ALA A 55 5.08 3.32 -11.74
N SER A 56 4.51 3.84 -12.83
CA SER A 56 4.49 5.29 -13.12
C SER A 56 3.96 6.11 -11.95
N ASP A 57 3.09 5.48 -11.15
CA ASP A 57 2.35 6.12 -10.08
C ASP A 57 2.86 5.74 -8.68
N TYR A 58 3.80 4.78 -8.56
CA TYR A 58 4.29 4.26 -7.28
C TYR A 58 5.80 3.95 -7.33
N TYR A 59 6.61 4.63 -6.52
CA TYR A 59 8.07 4.43 -6.57
C TYR A 59 8.74 4.72 -5.23
N MET A 60 10.01 4.34 -5.09
CA MET A 60 10.82 4.57 -3.90
C MET A 60 11.96 5.55 -4.20
N ILE A 61 12.14 6.56 -3.34
CA ILE A 61 13.28 7.49 -3.35
C ILE A 61 13.80 7.62 -1.92
N ASP A 62 15.11 7.41 -1.69
CA ASP A 62 15.76 7.58 -0.38
C ASP A 62 15.00 6.93 0.79
N ASP A 63 14.64 5.64 0.65
CA ASP A 63 13.84 4.87 1.61
C ASP A 63 12.45 5.45 1.92
N LYS A 64 11.89 6.25 1.03
CA LYS A 64 10.50 6.74 1.08
C LYS A 64 9.74 6.19 -0.12
N LEU A 65 8.58 5.61 0.13
CA LEU A 65 7.64 5.24 -0.93
C LEU A 65 6.79 6.46 -1.27
N ILE A 66 6.65 6.74 -2.56
CA ILE A 66 5.88 7.84 -3.12
C ILE A 66 4.71 7.24 -3.90
N PHE A 67 3.51 7.70 -3.59
CA PHE A 67 2.27 7.36 -4.27
C PHE A 67 1.73 8.61 -4.95
N LEU A 68 1.59 8.58 -6.27
CA LEU A 68 1.00 9.66 -7.08
C LEU A 68 -0.51 9.52 -7.25
N SER A 69 -1.06 8.36 -6.92
CA SER A 69 -2.49 8.06 -6.95
C SER A 69 -2.88 7.11 -5.82
N VAL A 70 -4.19 6.99 -5.57
CA VAL A 70 -4.73 5.94 -4.71
C VAL A 70 -4.90 4.68 -5.57
N PRO A 71 -4.41 3.50 -5.15
CA PRO A 71 -4.63 2.25 -5.87
C PRO A 71 -6.10 1.99 -6.23
N ASP A 72 -6.37 1.54 -7.45
CA ASP A 72 -7.74 1.39 -8.01
C ASP A 72 -8.66 0.46 -7.21
N ASN A 73 -8.08 -0.49 -6.46
CA ASN A 73 -8.80 -1.45 -5.63
C ASN A 73 -9.21 -0.87 -4.25
N ILE A 74 -8.87 0.39 -3.99
CA ILE A 74 -9.27 1.12 -2.78
C ILE A 74 -10.58 1.88 -3.09
N PRO A 75 -11.52 2.00 -2.14
CA PRO A 75 -12.79 2.68 -2.38
C PRO A 75 -12.61 4.08 -2.97
N LYS A 76 -13.31 4.37 -4.07
CA LYS A 76 -13.19 5.62 -4.85
C LYS A 76 -13.45 6.92 -4.07
N TYR A 77 -14.06 6.82 -2.89
CA TYR A 77 -14.30 7.97 -2.03
C TYR A 77 -13.10 8.35 -1.15
N ILE A 78 -12.07 7.51 -1.07
CA ILE A 78 -10.86 7.81 -0.29
C ILE A 78 -10.00 8.79 -1.06
N THR A 79 -9.78 9.96 -0.48
CA THR A 79 -8.87 10.98 -1.00
C THR A 79 -7.40 10.62 -0.74
N MET A 80 -6.45 11.22 -1.47
CA MET A 80 -5.02 11.07 -1.19
C MET A 80 -4.63 11.45 0.25
N LYS A 81 -5.32 12.44 0.83
CA LYS A 81 -5.11 12.87 2.21
C LYS A 81 -5.57 11.82 3.22
N GLU A 82 -6.71 11.20 2.98
CA GLU A 82 -7.21 10.10 3.81
C GLU A 82 -6.34 8.86 3.65
N PHE A 83 -5.93 8.54 2.42
CA PHE A 83 -5.00 7.46 2.13
C PHE A 83 -3.68 7.64 2.89
N ALA A 84 -3.08 8.84 2.87
CA ALA A 84 -1.89 9.17 3.65
C ALA A 84 -2.08 8.88 5.15
N SER A 85 -3.21 9.29 5.71
CA SER A 85 -3.54 9.06 7.13
C SER A 85 -3.64 7.57 7.46
N ILE A 86 -4.21 6.77 6.56
CA ILE A 86 -4.39 5.33 6.74
C ILE A 86 -3.05 4.58 6.73
N ILE A 87 -2.17 4.89 5.76
CA ILE A 87 -0.90 4.18 5.60
C ILE A 87 0.24 4.74 6.47
N GLY A 88 -0.04 5.75 7.30
CA GLY A 88 0.98 6.42 8.12
C GLY A 88 1.96 7.27 7.30
N GLY A 89 1.51 7.80 6.16
CA GLY A 89 2.24 8.68 5.28
C GLY A 89 1.91 10.17 5.50
N SER A 90 2.48 11.01 4.65
CA SER A 90 2.26 12.46 4.63
C SER A 90 1.87 12.90 3.22
N TYR A 91 0.76 13.63 3.14
CA TYR A 91 0.24 14.19 1.90
C TYR A 91 0.94 15.52 1.58
N VAL A 92 1.39 15.68 0.34
CA VAL A 92 2.04 16.90 -0.16
C VAL A 92 1.13 17.56 -1.17
N GLU A 93 0.49 18.66 -0.75
CA GLU A 93 -0.58 19.32 -1.50
C GLU A 93 -0.12 19.88 -2.86
N GLY A 94 1.08 20.46 -2.93
CA GLY A 94 1.58 21.10 -4.16
C GLY A 94 1.81 20.15 -5.34
N TYR A 95 1.98 18.86 -5.07
CA TYR A 95 2.24 17.83 -6.09
C TYR A 95 1.20 16.70 -6.09
N ASN A 96 0.22 16.75 -5.18
CA ASN A 96 -0.81 15.73 -4.98
C ASN A 96 -0.24 14.30 -4.84
N TYR A 97 0.81 14.12 -4.04
CA TYR A 97 1.35 12.78 -3.73
C TYR A 97 1.37 12.49 -2.24
N VAL A 98 1.47 11.21 -1.89
CA VAL A 98 1.72 10.73 -0.54
C VAL A 98 3.13 10.16 -0.48
N TYR A 99 3.94 10.62 0.47
CA TYR A 99 5.17 9.91 0.82
C TYR A 99 4.99 9.16 2.14
N VAL A 100 5.59 7.99 2.25
CA VAL A 100 5.60 7.19 3.48
C VAL A 100 7.01 6.62 3.69
N PRO A 101 7.60 6.75 4.89
CA PRO A 101 8.86 6.08 5.19
C PRO A 101 8.71 4.57 5.02
N PHE A 102 9.70 3.92 4.39
CA PHE A 102 9.65 2.49 4.09
C PHE A 102 9.33 1.66 5.34
N ASN A 103 10.02 1.90 6.46
CA ASN A 103 9.79 1.16 7.70
C ASN A 103 8.37 1.33 8.25
N SER A 104 7.81 2.54 8.15
CA SER A 104 6.42 2.82 8.55
C SER A 104 5.43 2.07 7.65
N PHE A 105 5.67 2.07 6.34
CA PHE A 105 4.85 1.34 5.38
C PHE A 105 4.91 -0.17 5.63
N ILE A 106 6.10 -0.72 5.88
CA ILE A 106 6.27 -2.14 6.19
C ILE A 106 5.57 -2.52 7.49
N ALA A 107 5.67 -1.71 8.54
CA ALA A 107 4.90 -1.91 9.77
C ALA A 107 3.39 -1.85 9.48
N PHE A 108 2.97 -0.88 8.66
CA PHE A 108 1.61 -0.80 8.15
C PHE A 108 1.25 -1.99 7.28
N MET A 109 2.13 -2.73 6.62
CA MET A 109 1.74 -3.92 5.84
C MET A 109 1.74 -5.20 6.68
N LYS A 110 2.65 -5.33 7.65
CA LYS A 110 2.84 -6.53 8.48
C LYS A 110 1.67 -6.86 9.41
N ARG A 111 0.94 -5.85 9.93
CA ARG A 111 -0.28 -6.10 10.75
C ARG A 111 -1.29 -6.94 9.93
N ASP A 112 -1.93 -7.94 10.54
CA ASP A 112 -2.90 -8.82 9.85
C ASP A 112 -2.39 -9.53 8.55
N TYR A 113 -1.09 -9.49 8.23
CA TYR A 113 -0.54 -10.06 6.99
C TYR A 113 -0.76 -11.57 6.91
N GLU A 114 -0.54 -12.30 8.01
CA GLU A 114 -0.77 -13.74 8.07
C GLU A 114 -2.26 -14.09 7.87
N THR A 115 -3.18 -13.26 8.38
CA THR A 115 -4.63 -13.42 8.14
C THR A 115 -4.98 -13.23 6.67
N ILE A 116 -4.36 -12.24 6.01
CA ILE A 116 -4.60 -11.94 4.59
C ILE A 116 -3.96 -12.99 3.68
N LYS A 117 -2.72 -13.42 3.97
CA LYS A 117 -2.00 -14.47 3.23
C LYS A 117 -2.76 -15.79 3.24
N GLY A 118 -3.40 -16.14 4.35
CA GLY A 118 -4.27 -17.32 4.45
C GLY A 118 -5.53 -17.23 3.60
N ALA A 119 -6.06 -16.03 3.37
CA ALA A 119 -7.26 -15.80 2.57
C ALA A 119 -6.98 -15.78 1.04
N ILE A 120 -5.80 -15.32 0.62
CA ILE A 120 -5.40 -15.23 -0.80
C ILE A 120 -4.95 -16.59 -1.37
N ARG A 121 -4.56 -17.56 -0.53
CA ARG A 121 -4.13 -18.90 -0.95
C ARG A 121 -5.29 -19.89 -1.26
N LYS A 122 -6.54 -19.45 -1.17
CA LYS A 122 -7.73 -20.25 -1.53
C LYS A 122 -8.28 -19.83 -2.88
#